data_AF-A0A382D964-F1
#
_entry.id   AF-A0A382D964-F1
#
_cell.length_a   1.000
_cell.length_b   1.000
_cell.length_c   1.000
_cell.angle_alpha   90.00
_cell.angle_beta   90.00
_cell.angle_gamma   90.00
#
_symmetry.space_group_name_H-M   'P 1'
#
loop_
_entity.id
_entity.type
_entity.pdbx_description
1 polymer ?
#
loop_
_entity_poly.entity_id
_entity_poly.type
_entity_poly.pdbx_seq_one_letter_code
_entity_poly.pdbx_strand_id
1 'polypeptide(L)' 'MISMEAAMNLVDVLLTGGAMLTWWVIPFMLIAGFITPLPYNYFRLKKYGKACH' A
#
# COMPACT_ATOMS: atom_id res chain seq x y z
N MET A 1 -0.81 -2.06 -8.07
CA MET A 1 -2.10 -1.33 -8.04
C MET A 1 -3.12 -2.09 -7.23
N ILE A 2 -3.57 -3.30 -7.61
CA ILE A 2 -4.54 -4.08 -6.80
C ILE A 2 -4.11 -4.28 -5.33
N SER A 3 -2.86 -4.67 -5.08
CA SER A 3 -2.35 -4.85 -3.71
C SER A 3 -2.30 -3.56 -2.89
N MET A 4 -2.06 -2.43 -3.55
CA MET A 4 -2.05 -1.11 -2.93
C MET A 4 -3.48 -0.69 -2.58
N GLU A 5 -4.42 -0.80 -3.53
CA GLU A 5 -5.85 -0.50 -3.30
C GLU A 5 -6.45 -1.36 -2.18
N ALA A 6 -6.12 -2.65 -2.15
CA ALA A 6 -6.59 -3.55 -1.11
C ALA A 6 -6.04 -3.16 0.28
N ALA A 7 -4.75 -2.83 0.37
CA ALA A 7 -4.12 -2.40 1.62
C ALA A 7 -4.72 -1.09 2.14
N MET A 8 -4.95 -0.14 1.24
CA MET A 8 -5.54 1.16 1.60
C MET A 8 -6.97 0.99 2.13
N ASN A 9 -7.82 0.24 1.43
CA ASN A 9 -9.18 -0.05 1.90
C ASN A 9 -9.20 -0.83 3.21
N LEU A 10 -8.27 -1.78 3.40
CA LEU A 10 -8.17 -2.53 4.64
C LEU A 10 -7.82 -1.62 5.81
N VAL A 11 -6.84 -0.74 5.65
CA VAL A 11 -6.43 0.22 6.69
C VAL A 11 -7.55 1.20 7.02
N ASP A 12 -8.29 1.67 6.03
CA ASP A 12 -9.43 2.57 6.22
C ASP A 12 -10.55 1.89 7.04
N VAL A 13 -10.90 0.65 6.69
CA VAL A 13 -11.90 -0.16 7.43
C VAL A 13 -11.43 -0.48 8.85
N LEU A 14 -10.16 -0.83 9.03
CA LEU A 14 -9.60 -1.15 10.35
C LEU A 14 -9.58 0.07 11.29
N LEU A 15 -9.32 1.27 10.77
CA LEU A 15 -9.17 2.48 11.58
C LEU A 15 -10.47 3.24 11.80
N THR A 16 -11.41 3.20 10.84
CA THR A 16 -12.66 3.97 10.93
C THR A 16 -13.91 3.10 11.15
N GLY A 17 -13.78 1.77 11.08
CA GLY A 17 -14.91 0.84 11.19
C GLY A 17 -15.84 0.85 9.97
N GLY A 18 -15.47 1.57 8.91
CA GLY A 18 -16.19 1.68 7.63
C GLY A 18 -15.23 2.12 6.52
N ALA A 19 -15.72 2.29 5.29
CA ALA A 19 -14.93 2.86 4.19
C ALA A 19 -15.11 4.39 4.16
N MET A 20 -14.58 5.09 5.18
CA MET A 20 -14.74 6.53 5.36
C MET A 20 -13.39 7.25 5.42
N LEU A 21 -13.11 8.05 4.39
CA LEU A 21 -11.92 8.89 4.31
C LEU A 21 -11.95 10.03 5.33
N THR A 22 -11.35 9.80 6.50
CA THR A 22 -11.14 10.84 7.53
C THR A 22 -9.75 11.44 7.42
N TRP A 23 -9.63 12.76 7.68
CA TRP A 23 -8.39 13.51 7.43
C TRP A 23 -7.15 12.93 8.15
N TRP A 24 -7.35 12.34 9.34
CA TRP A 24 -6.29 11.72 10.14
C TRP A 24 -5.84 10.34 9.65
N VAL A 25 -6.69 9.62 8.91
CA VAL A 25 -6.41 8.26 8.43
C VAL A 25 -5.62 8.26 7.11
N ILE A 26 -5.76 9.32 6.32
CA ILE A 26 -5.05 9.54 5.05
C ILE A 26 -3.54 9.23 5.14
N PRO A 27 -2.75 9.78 6.09
CA PRO A 27 -1.32 9.49 6.16
C PRO A 27 -1.03 8.00 6.40
N PHE A 28 -1.79 7.33 7.27
CA PHE A 28 -1.62 5.90 7.54
C PHE A 28 -1.98 5.04 6.32
N MET A 29 -3.07 5.39 5.65
CA MET A 29 -3.53 4.72 4.43
C MET A 29 -2.47 4.83 3.32
N LEU A 30 -1.91 6.02 3.09
CA LEU A 30 -0.88 6.24 2.07
C LEU A 30 0.42 5.47 2.38
N ILE A 31 0.86 5.46 3.65
CA ILE A 31 2.05 4.71 4.07
C ILE A 31 1.85 3.21 3.87
N ALA A 32 0.71 2.67 4.29
CA ALA A 32 0.39 1.25 4.11
C ALA A 32 0.29 0.87 2.63
N GLY A 33 -0.41 1.70 1.84
CA GLY A 33 -0.52 1.52 0.39
C GLY A 33 0.83 1.52 -0.31
N PHE A 34 1.76 2.38 0.12
CA PHE A 34 3.11 2.47 -0.44
C PHE A 34 4.00 1.29 -0.05
N ILE A 35 4.04 0.92 1.24
CA ILE A 35 4.93 -0.14 1.73
C ILE A 35 4.52 -1.52 1.22
N THR A 36 3.22 -1.78 1.06
CA THR A 36 2.70 -3.12 0.70
C THR A 36 3.25 -3.68 -0.63
N PRO A 37 3.24 -2.96 -1.77
CA PRO A 37 3.75 -3.48 -3.04
C PRO A 37 5.28 -3.44 -3.16
N LEU A 38 5.98 -2.67 -2.32
CA LEU A 38 7.44 -2.47 -2.39
C LEU A 38 8.23 -3.79 -2.31
N PRO A 39 8.11 -4.64 -1.27
CA PRO A 39 8.94 -5.83 -1.12
C PRO A 39 8.77 -6.82 -2.27
N TYR A 40 7.54 -6.99 -2.76
CA TYR A 40 7.28 -7.83 -3.93
C TYR A 40 7.91 -7.25 -5.20
N ASN A 41 7.77 -5.94 -5.44
CA ASN A 41 8.38 -5.28 -6.59
C ASN A 41 9.91 -5.36 -6.55
N TYR A 42 10.54 -5.12 -5.39
CA TYR A 42 11.99 -5.23 -5.22
C TYR A 42 12.49 -6.67 -5.42
N PHE A 43 11.80 -7.66 -4.86
CA PHE A 43 12.13 -9.08 -5.09
C PHE A 43 12.06 -9.43 -6.59
N ARG A 44 11.00 -8.99 -7.26
CA ARG A 44 10.81 -9.21 -8.70
C ARG A 44 11.94 -8.57 -9.51
N LEU A 45 12.28 -7.31 -9.23
CA LEU A 45 13.37 -6.60 -9.90
C LEU A 45 14.72 -7.31 -9.71
N LYS A 46 15.04 -7.72 -8.48
CA LYS A 46 16.24 -8.52 -8.16
C LYS A 46 16.26 -9.85 -8.91
N LYS A 47 15.12 -10.55 -9.00
CA LYS A 47 14.99 -11.83 -9.72
C LYS A 47 15.25 -11.70 -11.22
N TYR A 48 14.79 -10.62 -11.85
CA TYR A 48 14.95 -10.39 -13.29
C TYR A 48 16.19 -9.56 -13.66
N GLY A 49 17.05 -9.24 -12.68
CA GLY A 49 18.25 -8.42 -12.91
C GLY A 49 17.96 -7.02 -13.43
N LYS A 50 16.75 -6.48 -13.18
CA LYS A 50 16.36 -5.12 -13.61
C LYS A 50 16.47 -4.17 -12.43
N ALA A 51 17.10 -3.02 -12.63
CA ALA A 51 17.12 -1.93 -11.67
C ALA A 51 16.13 -0.84 -12.10
N CYS A 52 15.51 -0.17 -11.12
CA CYS A 52 14.85 1.11 -11.35
C CYS A 52 15.90 2.23 -11.19
N HIS A 53 16.68 2.48 -12.24
CA HIS A 53 17.47 3.71 -12.42
C HIS A 53 17.52 4.03 -13.90
#